data_AF-A0A6I6JWT6-F1
#
_entry.id   AF-A0A6I6JWT6-F1
#
_cell.length_a   1.000
_cell.length_b   1.000
_cell.length_c   1.000
_cell.angle_alpha   90.00
_cell.angle_beta   90.00
_cell.angle_gamma   90.00
#
_symmetry.space_group_name_H-M   'P 1'
#
loop_
_entity.id
_entity.type
_entity.pdbx_description
1 polymer ?
#
loop_
_entity_poly.entity_id
_entity_poly.type
_entity_poly.pdbx_seq_one_letter_code
_entity_poly.pdbx_strand_id
1 'polypeptide(L)'
;MKTLFRIIVVALSVFVVSCQKDQDLFSQAEELEEKSAQIVVNEISVDNAVADMNYESDFFIGAEGMMTGMQGGGMMHGGGMNWGSNNSMHYMTGQHPEYRMHGNQGQYPDSLVMNYGMGTQLNNGRVMSGSMIIHTLGEPNGEGFTRKITYDGFSVDSMSISGMTTIHISGDHQNEGVHSVTGDIMITMPDGSTIHRESEIVREWIEGAETNLDQTDDVMQVTGHVTNTITENGTETIYRKDIVEPLIKPSGCRYFSQGVIELSQGGNVIATLDYGNGDCDDVAVVAKNGEDPVEIILSENDHCAANYRGTGMGMGHSNQQGTGNETGTGHGTSSENGHGTGMGQGGSNGSGMGQGHGNGHGGNG
;
A
#
# COMPACT_ATOMS: atom_id res chain seq x y z
N MET A 1 3.86 46.96 -51.47
CA MET A 1 2.59 46.75 -50.74
C MET A 1 2.39 45.26 -50.53
N LYS A 2 2.31 44.81 -49.26
CA LYS A 2 1.55 43.65 -48.75
C LYS A 2 1.89 42.25 -49.36
N THR A 3 2.17 41.17 -48.64
CA THR A 3 1.88 40.76 -47.25
C THR A 3 2.54 39.39 -47.00
N LEU A 4 3.33 39.32 -45.92
CA LEU A 4 3.39 38.25 -44.90
C LEU A 4 2.75 36.87 -45.19
N PHE A 5 3.56 35.81 -45.16
CA PHE A 5 3.22 34.52 -44.54
C PHE A 5 4.45 33.97 -43.83
N ARG A 6 4.47 34.06 -42.49
CA ARG A 6 5.42 33.34 -41.62
C ARG A 6 4.65 32.17 -41.02
N ILE A 7 5.01 30.95 -41.41
CA ILE A 7 4.58 29.74 -40.71
C ILE A 7 5.53 29.58 -39.52
N ILE A 8 5.03 29.84 -38.32
CA ILE A 8 5.71 29.48 -37.07
C ILE A 8 5.29 28.04 -36.77
N VAL A 9 6.18 27.09 -37.01
CA VAL A 9 6.07 25.75 -36.43
C VAL A 9 6.48 25.89 -34.97
N VAL A 10 5.50 25.95 -34.07
CA VAL A 10 5.75 25.76 -32.64
C VAL A 10 6.06 24.28 -32.47
N ALA A 11 7.34 23.93 -32.44
CA ALA A 11 7.77 22.66 -31.93
C ALA A 11 7.45 22.65 -30.43
N LEU A 12 6.32 22.05 -30.07
CA LEU A 12 5.97 21.74 -28.70
C LEU A 12 6.99 20.69 -28.25
N SER A 13 8.11 21.15 -27.67
CA SER A 13 9.03 20.27 -26.96
C SER A 13 8.28 19.75 -25.74
N VAL A 14 7.65 18.59 -25.89
CA VAL A 14 7.25 17.76 -24.76
C VAL A 14 8.55 17.43 -24.05
N PHE A 15 8.81 18.13 -22.94
CA PHE A 15 9.79 17.70 -21.97
C PHE A 15 9.25 16.40 -21.39
N VAL A 16 9.66 15.28 -21.97
CA VAL A 16 9.62 14.00 -21.28
C VAL A 16 10.64 14.19 -20.16
N VAL A 17 10.15 14.41 -18.94
CA VAL A 17 10.98 14.29 -17.74
C VAL A 17 11.31 12.81 -17.66
N SER A 18 12.40 12.42 -18.31
CA SER A 18 13.08 11.15 -18.06
C SER A 18 13.39 11.14 -16.57
N CYS A 19 12.93 10.11 -15.85
CA CYS A 19 13.50 9.78 -14.56
C CYS A 19 15.02 9.77 -14.75
N GLN A 20 15.71 10.62 -13.99
CA GLN A 20 17.17 10.59 -13.99
C GLN A 20 17.56 9.25 -13.39
N LYS A 21 18.22 8.42 -14.22
CA LYS A 21 19.23 7.49 -13.72
C LYS A 21 20.25 8.30 -12.92
N ASP A 22 20.90 7.64 -11.97
CA ASP A 22 22.03 8.11 -11.17
C ASP A 22 21.65 8.56 -9.74
N GLN A 23 21.30 7.57 -8.90
CA GLN A 23 21.93 7.51 -7.58
C GLN A 23 23.02 6.44 -7.64
N ASP A 24 24.27 6.89 -7.70
CA ASP A 24 25.45 6.04 -7.52
C ASP A 24 25.41 5.50 -6.08
N LEU A 25 24.83 4.31 -5.87
CA LEU A 25 25.11 3.56 -4.65
C LEU A 25 26.60 3.18 -4.57
N PHE A 26 27.31 3.16 -5.72
CA PHE A 26 28.68 2.65 -5.81
C PHE A 26 29.48 3.47 -6.82
N SER A 27 30.25 4.44 -6.33
CA SER A 27 31.21 5.15 -7.18
C SER A 27 32.41 4.24 -7.47
N GLN A 28 32.42 3.63 -8.65
CA GLN A 28 33.51 2.88 -9.30
C GLN A 28 33.62 1.37 -9.02
N ALA A 29 32.90 0.56 -9.80
CA ALA A 29 33.42 -0.64 -10.47
C ALA A 29 32.54 -1.04 -11.67
N GLU A 30 33.17 -1.90 -12.48
CA GLU A 30 32.70 -2.70 -13.61
C GLU A 30 31.18 -2.91 -13.75
N GLU A 31 30.66 -3.01 -14.97
CA GLU A 31 29.23 -3.19 -15.34
C GLU A 31 28.44 -4.22 -14.49
N LEU A 32 29.14 -5.19 -13.88
CA LEU A 32 28.57 -6.17 -12.95
C LEU A 32 28.14 -5.56 -11.60
N GLU A 33 28.85 -4.54 -11.11
CA GLU A 33 28.56 -3.85 -9.85
C GLU A 33 27.36 -2.91 -9.98
N GLU A 34 27.21 -2.23 -11.12
CA GLU A 34 26.01 -1.43 -11.44
C GLU A 34 24.77 -2.33 -11.50
N LYS A 35 24.88 -3.51 -12.12
CA LYS A 35 23.78 -4.49 -12.17
C LYS A 35 23.42 -5.06 -10.81
N SER A 36 24.41 -5.36 -9.95
CA SER A 36 24.13 -5.84 -8.59
C SER A 36 23.47 -4.76 -7.73
N ALA A 37 23.87 -3.50 -7.90
CA ALA A 37 23.22 -2.35 -7.26
C ALA A 37 21.75 -2.20 -7.69
N GLN A 38 21.48 -2.29 -8.99
CA GLN A 38 20.12 -2.21 -9.52
C GLN A 38 19.25 -3.37 -9.01
N ILE A 39 19.81 -4.58 -8.87
CA ILE A 39 19.11 -5.73 -8.29
C ILE A 39 18.71 -5.43 -6.84
N VAL A 40 19.61 -4.86 -6.02
CA VAL A 40 19.31 -4.49 -4.62
C VAL A 40 18.17 -3.47 -4.57
N VAL A 41 18.26 -2.40 -5.36
CA VAL A 41 17.24 -1.33 -5.42
C VAL A 41 15.87 -1.85 -5.86
N ASN A 42 15.83 -2.70 -6.90
CA ASN A 42 14.61 -3.32 -7.36
C ASN A 42 14.01 -4.23 -6.28
N GLU A 43 14.84 -5.01 -5.58
CA GLU A 43 14.35 -5.88 -4.52
C GLU A 43 13.78 -5.09 -3.34
N ILE A 44 14.40 -3.98 -2.91
CA ILE A 44 13.86 -3.10 -1.86
C ILE A 44 12.45 -2.62 -2.22
N SER A 45 12.27 -2.15 -3.46
CA SER A 45 10.98 -1.64 -3.95
C SER A 45 9.93 -2.75 -4.00
N VAL A 46 10.29 -3.89 -4.59
CA VAL A 46 9.38 -5.01 -4.83
C VAL A 46 8.99 -5.72 -3.53
N ASP A 47 9.95 -6.02 -2.67
CA ASP A 47 9.71 -6.95 -1.56
C ASP A 47 8.74 -6.37 -0.53
N ASN A 48 8.92 -5.10 -0.19
CA ASN A 48 8.06 -4.41 0.75
C ASN A 48 6.66 -4.17 0.15
N ALA A 49 6.54 -3.90 -1.15
CA ALA A 49 5.23 -3.80 -1.81
C ALA A 49 4.48 -5.12 -1.80
N VAL A 50 5.16 -6.23 -2.12
CA VAL A 50 4.58 -7.58 -2.06
C VAL A 50 4.20 -7.95 -0.63
N ALA A 51 5.01 -7.57 0.37
CA ALA A 51 4.67 -7.77 1.78
C ALA A 51 3.37 -7.08 2.19
N ASP A 52 3.15 -5.84 1.73
CA ASP A 52 1.93 -5.10 2.04
C ASP A 52 0.71 -5.65 1.27
N MET A 53 0.87 -6.12 0.03
CA MET A 53 -0.20 -6.87 -0.68
C MET A 53 -0.62 -8.12 0.07
N ASN A 54 0.38 -8.84 0.57
CA ASN A 54 0.23 -10.05 1.34
C ASN A 54 -0.57 -9.77 2.63
N TYR A 55 -0.23 -8.70 3.34
CA TYR A 55 -0.95 -8.21 4.51
C TYR A 55 -2.42 -7.88 4.24
N GLU A 56 -2.73 -7.19 3.13
CA GLU A 56 -4.13 -6.94 2.75
C GLU A 56 -4.89 -8.23 2.51
N SER A 57 -4.30 -9.18 1.78
CA SER A 57 -4.99 -10.43 1.48
C SER A 57 -5.31 -11.21 2.75
N ASP A 58 -4.38 -11.22 3.70
CA ASP A 58 -4.51 -11.87 4.99
C ASP A 58 -5.59 -11.20 5.86
N PHE A 59 -5.65 -9.87 5.87
CA PHE A 59 -6.70 -9.10 6.54
C PHE A 59 -8.10 -9.56 6.14
N PHE A 60 -8.33 -9.56 4.83
CA PHE A 60 -9.64 -9.85 4.27
C PHE A 60 -10.01 -11.32 4.41
N ILE A 61 -9.02 -12.23 4.39
CA ILE A 61 -9.21 -13.65 4.74
C ILE A 61 -9.63 -13.79 6.22
N GLY A 62 -8.95 -13.09 7.14
CA GLY A 62 -9.26 -13.12 8.57
C GLY A 62 -10.65 -12.53 8.89
N ALA A 63 -11.03 -11.46 8.19
CA ALA A 63 -12.34 -10.81 8.36
C ALA A 63 -13.52 -11.57 7.72
N GLU A 64 -13.25 -12.61 6.91
CA GLU A 64 -14.26 -13.26 6.06
C GLU A 64 -15.45 -13.85 6.82
N GLY A 65 -15.20 -14.42 8.00
CA GLY A 65 -16.27 -14.98 8.84
C GLY A 65 -17.29 -13.91 9.25
N MET A 66 -16.82 -12.72 9.61
CA MET A 66 -17.68 -11.58 9.92
C MET A 66 -18.43 -11.10 8.67
N MET A 67 -17.71 -10.92 7.55
CA MET A 67 -18.29 -10.46 6.30
C MET A 67 -19.43 -11.37 5.82
N THR A 68 -19.21 -12.69 5.87
CA THR A 68 -20.20 -13.72 5.50
C THR A 68 -21.45 -13.65 6.37
N GLY A 69 -21.29 -13.49 7.69
CA GLY A 69 -22.42 -13.34 8.62
C GLY A 69 -23.30 -12.13 8.31
N MET A 70 -22.69 -11.02 7.89
CA MET A 70 -23.42 -9.80 7.52
C MET A 70 -24.17 -9.93 6.18
N GLN A 71 -23.63 -10.70 5.23
CA GLN A 71 -24.31 -11.02 3.98
C GLN A 71 -25.58 -11.88 4.21
N GLY A 72 -25.50 -12.85 5.13
CA GLY A 72 -26.61 -13.73 5.53
C GLY A 72 -27.76 -13.02 6.26
N GLY A 73 -27.46 -11.93 6.97
CA GLY A 73 -28.43 -11.15 7.74
C GLY A 73 -29.20 -10.08 6.95
N GLY A 74 -28.96 -9.91 5.65
CA GLY A 74 -29.63 -8.89 4.82
C GLY A 74 -29.27 -7.45 5.18
N MET A 75 -28.17 -7.22 5.89
CA MET A 75 -27.72 -5.89 6.35
C MET A 75 -26.84 -5.14 5.33
N MET A 76 -26.58 -5.74 4.17
CA MET A 76 -25.76 -5.16 3.10
C MET A 76 -26.60 -4.28 2.16
N HIS A 77 -27.14 -3.17 2.65
CA HIS A 77 -27.71 -2.12 1.79
C HIS A 77 -26.86 -0.85 1.84
N GLY A 78 -25.90 -0.75 0.92
CA GLY A 78 -25.56 0.52 0.27
C GLY A 78 -24.92 1.64 1.09
N GLY A 79 -24.26 1.33 2.22
CA GLY A 79 -23.46 2.29 2.96
C GLY A 79 -22.60 1.56 3.99
N GLY A 80 -21.28 1.83 3.94
CA GLY A 80 -20.18 1.36 4.78
C GLY A 80 -20.51 0.40 5.94
N MET A 81 -19.82 -0.74 5.97
CA MET A 81 -19.64 -1.47 7.22
C MET A 81 -19.08 -0.51 8.27
N ASN A 82 -19.76 -0.42 9.42
CA ASN A 82 -19.18 0.22 10.59
C ASN A 82 -18.19 -0.78 11.19
N TRP A 83 -16.96 -0.82 10.67
CA TRP A 83 -15.81 -1.61 11.15
C TRP A 83 -15.33 -1.15 12.56
N GLY A 84 -16.26 -0.88 13.47
CA GLY A 84 -15.99 -0.19 14.74
C GLY A 84 -16.01 1.33 14.56
N SER A 85 -16.78 2.03 15.39
CA SER A 85 -17.12 3.45 15.24
C SER A 85 -16.00 4.44 15.61
N ASN A 86 -14.72 4.14 15.36
CA ASN A 86 -13.60 5.10 15.50
C ASN A 86 -12.24 4.66 14.94
N ASN A 87 -12.07 3.45 14.41
CA ASN A 87 -10.79 3.01 13.83
C ASN A 87 -10.81 3.32 12.33
N SER A 88 -10.02 4.31 11.90
CA SER A 88 -9.36 4.12 10.61
C SER A 88 -8.59 2.81 10.77
N MET A 89 -9.01 1.78 10.04
CA MET A 89 -8.18 0.64 9.68
C MET A 89 -6.76 1.12 9.30
N HIS A 90 -5.86 0.23 8.94
CA HIS A 90 -4.57 0.59 8.33
C HIS A 90 -4.68 1.42 7.01
N TYR A 91 -5.84 2.02 6.70
CA TYR A 91 -6.12 3.01 5.65
C TYR A 91 -6.11 4.46 6.19
N MET A 92 -5.32 5.33 5.56
CA MET A 92 -5.06 6.72 6.02
C MET A 92 -6.30 7.60 6.14
N THR A 93 -7.27 7.43 5.25
CA THR A 93 -8.52 8.23 5.27
C THR A 93 -9.64 7.53 6.04
N GLY A 94 -9.36 6.38 6.63
CA GLY A 94 -10.35 5.47 7.21
C GLY A 94 -11.29 4.83 6.18
N GLN A 95 -11.04 5.03 4.88
CA GLN A 95 -11.82 4.43 3.80
C GLN A 95 -11.15 3.15 3.31
N HIS A 96 -11.78 2.01 3.61
CA HIS A 96 -11.39 0.70 3.10
C HIS A 96 -11.78 0.54 1.62
N PRO A 97 -11.15 -0.39 0.86
CA PRO A 97 -11.57 -0.68 -0.51
C PRO A 97 -13.02 -1.18 -0.55
N GLU A 98 -13.69 -0.95 -1.68
CA GLU A 98 -14.99 -1.58 -1.92
C GLU A 98 -14.78 -3.09 -2.04
N TYR A 99 -15.53 -3.89 -1.30
CA TYR A 99 -15.42 -5.34 -1.40
C TYR A 99 -16.71 -5.99 -1.87
N ARG A 100 -16.59 -7.14 -2.53
CA ARG A 100 -17.73 -7.94 -3.00
C ARG A 100 -17.44 -9.42 -2.80
N MET A 101 -18.34 -10.10 -2.12
CA MET A 101 -18.30 -11.56 -1.99
C MET A 101 -19.22 -12.22 -3.01
N HIS A 102 -18.76 -13.33 -3.56
CA HIS A 102 -19.53 -14.23 -4.40
C HIS A 102 -19.62 -15.59 -3.71
N GLY A 103 -20.83 -16.09 -3.54
CA GLY A 103 -21.10 -17.37 -2.89
C GLY A 103 -22.56 -17.51 -2.48
N ASN A 104 -22.93 -18.71 -2.06
CA ASN A 104 -24.27 -18.98 -1.52
C ASN A 104 -24.40 -18.43 -0.09
N GLN A 105 -25.60 -17.92 0.24
CA GLN A 105 -25.89 -17.39 1.57
C GLN A 105 -25.67 -18.46 2.66
N GLY A 106 -24.90 -18.12 3.70
CA GLY A 106 -24.56 -19.04 4.80
C GLY A 106 -23.54 -20.12 4.43
N GLN A 107 -22.83 -19.97 3.31
CA GLN A 107 -21.66 -20.77 2.94
C GLN A 107 -20.44 -19.86 2.85
N TYR A 108 -19.26 -20.47 2.87
CA TYR A 108 -18.01 -19.77 2.63
C TYR A 108 -18.00 -19.21 1.20
N PRO A 109 -17.61 -17.93 0.96
CA PRO A 109 -17.60 -17.37 -0.38
C PRO A 109 -16.59 -18.09 -1.29
N ASP A 110 -17.03 -18.34 -2.52
CA ASP A 110 -16.19 -18.88 -3.58
C ASP A 110 -15.15 -17.84 -4.02
N SER A 111 -15.49 -16.55 -3.93
CA SER A 111 -14.53 -15.47 -4.12
C SER A 111 -14.84 -14.18 -3.37
N LEU A 112 -13.78 -13.42 -3.07
CA LEU A 112 -13.81 -12.10 -2.46
C LEU A 112 -13.01 -11.13 -3.35
N VAL A 113 -13.67 -10.11 -3.85
CA VAL A 113 -13.07 -9.02 -4.63
C VAL A 113 -12.84 -7.84 -3.69
N MET A 114 -11.64 -7.27 -3.68
CA MET A 114 -11.28 -6.02 -3.02
C MET A 114 -10.87 -5.00 -4.09
N ASN A 115 -11.65 -3.95 -4.27
CA ASN A 115 -11.46 -2.91 -5.28
C ASN A 115 -10.99 -1.61 -4.61
N TYR A 116 -9.72 -1.28 -4.85
CA TYR A 116 -9.03 -0.09 -4.36
C TYR A 116 -9.24 1.13 -5.29
N GLY A 117 -10.05 0.98 -6.34
CA GLY A 117 -10.39 2.06 -7.25
C GLY A 117 -9.14 2.67 -7.90
N MET A 118 -9.06 4.00 -7.89
CA MET A 118 -7.91 4.73 -8.45
C MET A 118 -6.75 4.89 -7.45
N GLY A 119 -6.90 4.45 -6.20
CA GLY A 119 -5.90 4.66 -5.15
C GLY A 119 -6.51 4.72 -3.75
N THR A 120 -6.12 3.77 -2.91
CA THR A 120 -6.36 3.75 -1.47
C THR A 120 -5.02 3.83 -0.77
N GLN A 121 -4.84 4.82 0.11
CA GLN A 121 -3.60 5.01 0.84
C GLN A 121 -3.64 4.27 2.19
N LEU A 122 -2.59 3.49 2.48
CA LEU A 122 -2.37 2.78 3.73
C LEU A 122 -1.62 3.66 4.74
N ASN A 123 -1.71 3.35 6.04
CA ASN A 123 -1.09 4.09 7.14
C ASN A 123 0.45 4.06 7.07
N ASN A 124 1.01 3.01 6.48
CA ASN A 124 2.45 2.90 6.18
C ASN A 124 2.89 3.73 4.95
N GLY A 125 1.96 4.49 4.36
CA GLY A 125 2.18 5.41 3.26
C GLY A 125 2.09 4.80 1.85
N ARG A 126 1.88 3.49 1.70
CA ARG A 126 1.68 2.86 0.38
C ARG A 126 0.33 3.23 -0.22
N VAL A 127 0.25 3.22 -1.55
CA VAL A 127 -1.01 3.41 -2.29
C VAL A 127 -1.31 2.16 -3.10
N MET A 128 -2.48 1.58 -2.93
CA MET A 128 -2.95 0.46 -3.76
C MET A 128 -4.06 0.90 -4.70
N SER A 129 -4.08 0.41 -5.94
CA SER A 129 -5.14 0.71 -6.91
C SER A 129 -5.55 -0.55 -7.69
N GLY A 130 -6.70 -0.51 -8.38
CA GLY A 130 -7.25 -1.66 -9.09
C GLY A 130 -7.91 -2.68 -8.16
N SER A 131 -7.96 -3.95 -8.56
CA SER A 131 -8.64 -5.01 -7.81
C SER A 131 -7.75 -6.21 -7.49
N MET A 132 -7.82 -6.64 -6.24
CA MET A 132 -7.30 -7.93 -5.77
C MET A 132 -8.48 -8.89 -5.59
N ILE A 133 -8.33 -10.14 -6.03
CA ILE A 133 -9.43 -11.12 -6.05
C ILE A 133 -8.93 -12.42 -5.43
N ILE A 134 -9.52 -12.81 -4.30
CA ILE A 134 -9.27 -14.06 -3.60
C ILE A 134 -10.30 -15.08 -4.06
N HIS A 135 -9.86 -16.23 -4.53
CA HIS A 135 -10.67 -17.39 -4.90
C HIS A 135 -10.45 -18.48 -3.86
N THR A 136 -11.52 -18.97 -3.27
CA THR A 136 -11.50 -20.09 -2.35
C THR A 136 -11.63 -21.39 -3.14
N LEU A 137 -10.71 -22.32 -2.94
CA LEU A 137 -10.74 -23.63 -3.57
C LEU A 137 -10.70 -24.71 -2.48
N GLY A 138 -11.67 -25.62 -2.52
CA GLY A 138 -11.84 -26.67 -1.51
C GLY A 138 -12.74 -26.24 -0.35
N GLU A 139 -13.11 -27.21 0.49
CA GLU A 139 -13.89 -26.95 1.70
C GLU A 139 -12.99 -26.39 2.82
N PRO A 140 -13.42 -25.35 3.55
CA PRO A 140 -12.72 -24.91 4.75
C PRO A 140 -12.49 -26.10 5.70
N ASN A 141 -11.25 -26.22 6.20
CA ASN A 141 -10.79 -27.30 7.09
C ASN A 141 -10.71 -28.70 6.42
N GLY A 142 -10.95 -28.80 5.11
CA GLY A 142 -10.75 -30.01 4.33
C GLY A 142 -9.32 -30.16 3.80
N GLU A 143 -8.94 -31.37 3.43
CA GLU A 143 -7.67 -31.60 2.71
C GLU A 143 -7.69 -30.84 1.37
N GLY A 144 -6.62 -30.07 1.09
CA GLY A 144 -6.50 -29.31 -0.15
C GLY A 144 -7.17 -27.94 -0.15
N PHE A 145 -7.58 -27.41 1.01
CA PHE A 145 -8.03 -26.02 1.13
C PHE A 145 -6.92 -25.04 0.72
N THR A 146 -7.18 -24.26 -0.33
CA THR A 146 -6.23 -23.28 -0.86
C THR A 146 -6.94 -21.98 -1.17
N ARG A 147 -6.22 -20.86 -1.02
CA ARG A 147 -6.67 -19.55 -1.51
C ARG A 147 -5.80 -19.12 -2.66
N LYS A 148 -6.42 -18.86 -3.80
CA LYS A 148 -5.74 -18.32 -4.98
C LYS A 148 -6.09 -16.85 -5.13
N ILE A 149 -5.07 -16.00 -5.14
CA ILE A 149 -5.19 -14.55 -5.32
C ILE A 149 -4.81 -14.22 -6.76
N THR A 150 -5.62 -13.37 -7.38
CA THR A 150 -5.40 -12.83 -8.73
C THR A 150 -5.60 -11.32 -8.72
N TYR A 151 -5.09 -10.65 -9.75
CA TYR A 151 -5.01 -9.20 -9.82
C TYR A 151 -5.62 -8.69 -11.12
N ASP A 152 -6.51 -7.70 -11.03
CA ASP A 152 -7.15 -7.05 -12.18
C ASP A 152 -6.87 -5.55 -12.17
N GLY A 153 -6.03 -5.10 -13.11
CA GLY A 153 -5.55 -3.72 -13.17
C GLY A 153 -4.89 -3.23 -11.88
N PHE A 154 -4.35 -4.15 -11.07
CA PHE A 154 -3.87 -3.86 -9.72
C PHE A 154 -2.47 -3.22 -9.74
N SER A 155 -2.25 -2.26 -8.86
CA SER A 155 -0.93 -1.67 -8.65
C SER A 155 -0.66 -1.41 -7.17
N VAL A 156 0.61 -1.46 -6.80
CA VAL A 156 1.12 -0.93 -5.53
C VAL A 156 2.10 0.17 -5.86
N ASP A 157 1.81 1.34 -5.32
CA ASP A 157 2.44 2.59 -5.68
C ASP A 157 2.48 2.74 -7.22
N SER A 158 3.65 2.82 -7.86
CA SER A 158 3.77 2.86 -9.32
C SER A 158 4.06 1.51 -10.00
N MET A 159 4.10 0.39 -9.27
CA MET A 159 4.30 -0.94 -9.83
C MET A 159 2.98 -1.59 -10.21
N SER A 160 2.84 -2.04 -11.46
CA SER A 160 1.68 -2.83 -11.88
C SER A 160 1.91 -4.31 -11.61
N ILE A 161 0.91 -4.99 -11.05
CA ILE A 161 1.00 -6.40 -10.65
C ILE A 161 -0.01 -7.25 -11.41
N SER A 162 0.44 -8.40 -11.89
CA SER A 162 -0.42 -9.42 -12.52
C SER A 162 0.10 -10.83 -12.19
N GLY A 163 -0.63 -11.86 -12.62
CA GLY A 163 -0.33 -13.25 -12.26
C GLY A 163 -1.14 -13.72 -11.05
N MET A 164 -0.56 -14.58 -10.23
CA MET A 164 -1.26 -15.19 -9.10
C MET A 164 -0.39 -15.52 -7.90
N THR A 165 -1.00 -15.48 -6.72
CA THR A 165 -0.44 -15.99 -5.47
C THR A 165 -1.33 -17.13 -4.97
N THR A 166 -0.76 -18.21 -4.44
CA THR A 166 -1.51 -19.30 -3.82
C THR A 166 -1.07 -19.46 -2.38
N ILE A 167 -2.03 -19.36 -1.47
CA ILE A 167 -1.85 -19.62 -0.05
C ILE A 167 -2.33 -21.04 0.22
N HIS A 168 -1.42 -21.84 0.78
CA HIS A 168 -1.68 -23.19 1.25
C HIS A 168 -1.85 -23.12 2.77
N ILE A 169 -3.07 -23.40 3.22
CA ILE A 169 -3.41 -23.44 4.64
C ILE A 169 -3.45 -24.91 5.01
N SER A 170 -2.43 -25.41 5.69
CA SER A 170 -2.35 -26.82 6.07
C SER A 170 -3.19 -27.12 7.31
N GLY A 171 -3.78 -28.32 7.37
CA GLY A 171 -4.78 -28.70 8.36
C GLY A 171 -4.26 -28.82 9.81
N ASP A 172 -2.94 -28.85 9.97
CA ASP A 172 -2.17 -28.90 11.22
C ASP A 172 -1.85 -27.50 11.79
N HIS A 173 -1.92 -26.43 10.98
CA HIS A 173 -1.65 -25.04 11.38
C HIS A 173 -2.89 -24.13 11.34
N GLN A 174 -4.10 -24.70 11.32
CA GLN A 174 -5.37 -23.93 11.25
C GLN A 174 -5.56 -22.90 12.38
N ASN A 175 -4.77 -22.98 13.46
CA ASN A 175 -4.84 -22.10 14.62
C ASN A 175 -3.53 -21.34 14.92
N GLU A 176 -2.50 -21.44 14.08
CA GLU A 176 -1.15 -20.94 14.42
C GLU A 176 -0.71 -19.72 13.60
N GLY A 177 -1.57 -19.20 12.70
CA GLY A 177 -1.21 -18.03 11.88
C GLY A 177 -0.05 -18.29 10.92
N VAL A 178 0.26 -19.56 10.60
CA VAL A 178 1.35 -19.92 9.69
C VAL A 178 0.80 -20.28 8.32
N HIS A 179 1.17 -19.52 7.30
CA HIS A 179 0.71 -19.66 5.92
C HIS A 179 1.88 -19.95 4.99
N SER A 180 1.84 -21.10 4.30
CA SER A 180 2.76 -21.38 3.19
C SER A 180 2.24 -20.72 1.92
N VAL A 181 3.09 -19.98 1.22
CA VAL A 181 2.69 -19.19 0.05
C VAL A 181 3.61 -19.49 -1.12
N THR A 182 2.97 -19.82 -2.25
CA THR A 182 3.64 -19.93 -3.55
C THR A 182 3.12 -18.83 -4.47
N GLY A 183 4.00 -17.97 -4.96
CA GLY A 183 3.63 -16.88 -5.88
C GLY A 183 4.27 -17.04 -7.26
N ASP A 184 3.53 -16.70 -8.30
CA ASP A 184 3.96 -16.58 -9.69
C ASP A 184 3.33 -15.30 -10.25
N ILE A 185 4.06 -14.19 -10.10
CA ILE A 185 3.57 -12.85 -10.44
C ILE A 185 4.49 -12.15 -11.42
N MET A 186 3.89 -11.31 -12.25
CA MET A 186 4.60 -10.38 -13.13
C MET A 186 4.43 -8.96 -12.58
N ILE A 187 5.55 -8.30 -12.35
CA ILE A 187 5.64 -6.93 -11.86
C ILE A 187 6.16 -6.07 -13.01
N THR A 188 5.46 -4.99 -13.35
CA THR A 188 5.94 -4.00 -14.31
C THR A 188 6.36 -2.75 -13.56
N MET A 189 7.63 -2.40 -13.69
CA MET A 189 8.25 -1.23 -13.06
C MET A 189 7.91 0.05 -13.82
N PRO A 190 8.05 1.24 -13.21
CA PRO A 190 7.72 2.52 -13.85
C PRO A 190 8.57 2.84 -15.09
N ASP A 191 9.79 2.31 -15.16
CA ASP A 191 10.69 2.44 -16.31
C ASP A 191 10.32 1.50 -17.47
N GLY A 192 9.33 0.63 -17.29
CA GLY A 192 8.87 -0.36 -18.26
C GLY A 192 9.60 -1.69 -18.20
N SER A 193 10.62 -1.85 -17.34
CA SER A 193 11.21 -3.16 -17.06
C SER A 193 10.19 -4.06 -16.37
N THR A 194 10.31 -5.37 -16.56
CA THR A 194 9.41 -6.34 -15.93
C THR A 194 10.19 -7.33 -15.08
N ILE A 195 9.60 -7.74 -13.96
CA ILE A 195 10.16 -8.74 -13.06
C ILE A 195 9.15 -9.89 -12.98
N HIS A 196 9.53 -11.06 -13.49
CA HIS A 196 8.83 -12.30 -13.20
C HIS A 196 9.32 -12.82 -11.86
N ARG A 197 8.44 -12.94 -10.88
CA ARG A 197 8.76 -13.28 -9.49
C ARG A 197 8.08 -14.58 -9.10
N GLU A 198 8.90 -15.59 -8.87
CA GLU A 198 8.50 -16.91 -8.39
C GLU A 198 8.91 -17.04 -6.92
N SER A 199 7.95 -17.27 -6.02
CA SER A 199 8.21 -17.26 -4.57
C SER A 199 7.72 -18.54 -3.90
N GLU A 200 8.51 -19.01 -2.94
CA GLU A 200 8.18 -20.08 -2.00
C GLU A 200 8.53 -19.58 -0.60
N ILE A 201 7.53 -19.00 0.07
CA ILE A 201 7.72 -18.35 1.38
C ILE A 201 6.74 -18.91 2.41
N VAL A 202 7.10 -18.77 3.68
CA VAL A 202 6.22 -19.01 4.82
C VAL A 202 6.03 -17.69 5.55
N ARG A 203 4.79 -17.36 5.88
CA ARG A 203 4.41 -16.18 6.67
C ARG A 203 3.80 -16.64 7.98
N GLU A 204 4.14 -15.98 9.07
CA GLU A 204 3.66 -16.31 10.42
C GLU A 204 3.30 -15.02 11.15
N TRP A 205 2.09 -14.92 11.71
CA TRP A 205 1.80 -13.87 12.69
C TRP A 205 2.52 -14.21 13.99
N ILE A 206 3.36 -13.30 14.45
CA ILE A 206 4.05 -13.41 15.73
C ILE A 206 3.43 -12.50 16.80
N GLU A 207 2.65 -11.49 16.39
CA GLU A 207 1.82 -10.61 17.24
C GLU A 207 0.52 -10.21 16.49
N GLY A 208 -0.54 -9.85 17.21
CA GLY A 208 -1.81 -9.32 16.66
C GLY A 208 -2.82 -10.37 16.14
N ALA A 209 -2.44 -11.66 16.12
CA ALA A 209 -3.32 -12.72 15.62
C ALA A 209 -4.66 -12.87 16.37
N GLU A 210 -4.74 -12.39 17.62
CA GLU A 210 -5.95 -12.42 18.44
C GLU A 210 -6.93 -11.25 18.18
N THR A 211 -6.48 -10.19 17.51
CA THR A 211 -7.21 -8.95 17.25
C THR A 211 -7.66 -8.86 15.79
N ASN A 212 -8.37 -9.87 15.27
CA ASN A 212 -8.75 -10.05 13.85
C ASN A 212 -9.22 -8.83 13.01
N LEU A 213 -9.69 -7.74 13.63
CA LEU A 213 -10.16 -6.52 12.94
C LEU A 213 -9.27 -5.30 13.16
N ASP A 214 -8.30 -5.39 14.07
CA ASP A 214 -7.28 -4.38 14.31
C ASP A 214 -5.97 -4.93 13.75
N GLN A 215 -5.52 -4.38 12.63
CA GLN A 215 -4.25 -4.78 12.06
C GLN A 215 -3.09 -3.98 12.61
N THR A 216 -3.35 -2.93 13.40
CA THR A 216 -2.32 -1.96 13.76
C THR A 216 -1.32 -2.50 14.78
N ASP A 217 -1.63 -3.63 15.41
CA ASP A 217 -0.76 -4.41 16.29
C ASP A 217 -0.20 -5.69 15.64
N ASP A 218 -0.53 -5.97 14.38
CA ASP A 218 0.00 -7.14 13.67
C ASP A 218 1.50 -7.04 13.42
N VAL A 219 2.20 -8.14 13.71
CA VAL A 219 3.60 -8.34 13.32
C VAL A 219 3.74 -9.69 12.63
N MET A 220 4.29 -9.65 11.42
CA MET A 220 4.50 -10.82 10.58
C MET A 220 5.97 -11.17 10.46
N GLN A 221 6.26 -12.47 10.55
CA GLN A 221 7.53 -13.06 10.23
C GLN A 221 7.45 -13.72 8.85
N VAL A 222 8.48 -13.52 8.00
CA VAL A 222 8.57 -14.13 6.67
C VAL A 222 9.88 -14.89 6.51
N THR A 223 9.80 -16.11 5.99
CA THR A 223 10.96 -16.95 5.66
C THR A 223 10.79 -17.59 4.29
N GLY A 224 11.85 -18.18 3.75
CA GLY A 224 11.84 -18.86 2.45
C GLY A 224 12.66 -18.12 1.41
N HIS A 225 12.26 -18.22 0.14
CA HIS A 225 13.08 -17.73 -0.95
C HIS A 225 12.26 -17.30 -2.17
N VAL A 226 12.91 -16.56 -3.07
CA VAL A 226 12.32 -16.02 -4.28
C VAL A 226 13.33 -16.12 -5.42
N THR A 227 12.85 -16.49 -6.61
CA THR A 227 13.60 -16.35 -7.86
C THR A 227 12.97 -15.24 -8.67
N ASN A 228 13.79 -14.32 -9.17
CA ASN A 228 13.35 -13.20 -9.99
C ASN A 228 14.04 -13.27 -11.35
N THR A 229 13.27 -13.06 -12.42
CA THR A 229 13.77 -12.84 -13.78
C THR A 229 13.41 -11.41 -14.20
N ILE A 230 14.40 -10.53 -14.20
CA ILE A 230 14.27 -9.16 -14.70
C ILE A 230 14.41 -9.20 -16.22
N THR A 231 13.47 -8.58 -16.93
CA THR A 231 13.57 -8.31 -18.37
C THR A 231 13.62 -6.80 -18.58
N GLU A 232 14.74 -6.30 -19.09
CA GLU A 232 14.94 -4.90 -19.45
C GLU A 232 15.53 -4.83 -20.86
N ASN A 233 14.92 -4.06 -21.77
CA ASN A 233 15.38 -3.89 -23.14
C ASN A 233 15.64 -5.22 -23.90
N GLY A 234 14.87 -6.27 -23.57
CA GLY A 234 15.01 -7.61 -24.15
C GLY A 234 16.16 -8.45 -23.59
N THR A 235 16.87 -7.97 -22.57
CA THR A 235 17.89 -8.72 -21.83
C THR A 235 17.27 -9.29 -20.55
N GLU A 236 17.50 -10.58 -20.31
CA GLU A 236 17.04 -11.25 -19.10
C GLU A 236 18.18 -11.38 -18.09
N THR A 237 17.89 -11.05 -16.83
CA THR A 237 18.80 -11.21 -15.69
C THR A 237 18.07 -11.98 -14.60
N ILE A 238 18.61 -13.14 -14.23
CA ILE A 238 18.04 -13.99 -13.18
C ILE A 238 18.84 -13.81 -11.91
N TYR A 239 18.16 -13.62 -10.79
CA TYR A 239 18.76 -13.63 -9.46
C TYR A 239 17.82 -14.34 -8.47
N ARG A 240 18.41 -14.85 -7.40
CA ARG A 240 17.71 -15.50 -6.30
C ARG A 240 17.86 -14.66 -5.05
N LYS A 241 16.78 -14.56 -4.28
CA LYS A 241 16.78 -14.06 -2.92
C LYS A 241 16.53 -15.21 -1.97
N ASP A 242 17.40 -15.37 -1.00
CA ASP A 242 17.21 -16.24 0.16
C ASP A 242 17.04 -15.40 1.42
N ILE A 243 16.01 -15.67 2.21
CA ILE A 243 15.83 -15.05 3.53
C ILE A 243 16.66 -15.85 4.51
N VAL A 244 17.84 -15.35 4.87
CA VAL A 244 18.83 -16.06 5.72
C VAL A 244 18.60 -15.81 7.20
N GLU A 245 18.01 -14.66 7.54
CA GLU A 245 17.41 -14.39 8.85
C GLU A 245 15.96 -13.94 8.65
N PRO A 246 14.98 -14.44 9.41
CA PRO A 246 13.57 -14.14 9.19
C PRO A 246 13.30 -12.64 9.10
N LEU A 247 12.55 -12.25 8.07
CA LEU A 247 12.13 -10.86 7.88
C LEU A 247 10.96 -10.55 8.81
N ILE A 248 11.03 -9.44 9.53
CA ILE A 248 9.96 -8.97 10.42
C ILE A 248 9.30 -7.75 9.81
N LYS A 249 7.99 -7.81 9.64
CA LYS A 249 7.15 -6.75 9.08
C LYS A 249 6.02 -6.41 10.05
N PRO A 250 6.19 -5.39 10.90
CA PRO A 250 5.07 -4.78 11.61
C PRO A 250 4.16 -4.06 10.60
N SER A 251 2.84 -4.13 10.79
CA SER A 251 1.86 -3.53 9.86
C SER A 251 2.02 -2.01 9.69
N GLY A 252 2.40 -1.32 10.76
CA GLY A 252 2.64 0.12 10.78
C GLY A 252 3.92 0.55 10.05
N CYS A 253 4.86 -0.37 9.80
CA CYS A 253 6.13 -0.04 9.18
C CYS A 253 6.05 -0.06 7.66
N ARG A 254 6.66 0.94 7.02
CA ARG A 254 6.76 1.00 5.55
C ARG A 254 7.68 -0.09 4.99
N TYR A 255 8.76 -0.37 5.70
CA TYR A 255 9.76 -1.36 5.35
C TYR A 255 9.76 -2.51 6.37
N PHE A 256 10.41 -3.63 6.03
CA PHE A 256 10.81 -4.61 7.04
C PHE A 256 11.69 -3.93 8.10
N SER A 257 11.44 -4.24 9.37
CA SER A 257 12.16 -3.64 10.50
C SER A 257 13.35 -4.49 10.97
N GLN A 258 13.42 -5.74 10.51
CA GLN A 258 14.46 -6.69 10.91
C GLN A 258 14.59 -7.82 9.88
N GLY A 259 15.78 -8.42 9.86
CA GLY A 259 16.07 -9.65 9.13
C GLY A 259 17.09 -9.40 8.03
N VAL A 260 17.58 -10.49 7.45
CA VAL A 260 18.69 -10.46 6.50
C VAL A 260 18.33 -11.29 5.29
N ILE A 261 18.50 -10.70 4.11
CA ILE A 261 18.38 -11.40 2.83
C ILE A 261 19.73 -11.51 2.14
N GLU A 262 19.91 -12.61 1.42
CA GLU A 262 21.05 -12.84 0.54
C GLU A 262 20.55 -12.83 -0.91
N LEU A 263 21.19 -12.01 -1.75
CA LEU A 263 20.94 -11.96 -3.18
C LEU A 263 22.07 -12.68 -3.90
N SER A 264 21.73 -13.65 -4.74
CA SER A 264 22.69 -14.43 -5.50
C SER A 264 22.36 -14.48 -6.99
N GLN A 265 23.41 -14.50 -7.81
CA GLN A 265 23.32 -14.64 -9.26
C GLN A 265 24.26 -15.75 -9.73
N GLY A 266 23.75 -16.69 -10.50
CA GLY A 266 24.53 -17.86 -10.96
C GLY A 266 25.12 -18.68 -9.80
N GLY A 267 24.49 -18.65 -8.62
CA GLY A 267 24.95 -19.33 -7.40
C GLY A 267 26.02 -18.57 -6.60
N ASN A 268 26.40 -17.36 -7.01
CA ASN A 268 27.33 -16.51 -6.26
C ASN A 268 26.56 -15.39 -5.55
N VAL A 269 26.85 -15.18 -4.27
CA VAL A 269 26.31 -14.05 -3.51
C VAL A 269 26.83 -12.74 -4.07
N ILE A 270 25.92 -11.87 -4.48
CA ILE A 270 26.22 -10.54 -5.02
C ILE A 270 26.01 -9.43 -4.01
N ALA A 271 25.12 -9.61 -3.04
CA ALA A 271 24.88 -8.68 -1.95
C ALA A 271 24.09 -9.35 -0.82
N THR A 272 24.23 -8.86 0.40
CA THR A 272 23.29 -9.08 1.50
C THR A 272 22.67 -7.76 1.91
N LEU A 273 21.42 -7.80 2.35
CA LEU A 273 20.70 -6.65 2.88
C LEU A 273 20.17 -6.99 4.26
N ASP A 274 20.61 -6.23 5.27
CA ASP A 274 20.22 -6.34 6.67
C ASP A 274 19.30 -5.15 7.02
N TYR A 275 18.05 -5.45 7.40
CA TYR A 275 17.01 -4.46 7.71
C TYR A 275 17.09 -3.92 9.15
N GLY A 276 18.09 -4.33 9.95
CA GLY A 276 18.29 -3.82 11.29
C GLY A 276 17.68 -4.70 12.38
N ASN A 277 17.39 -4.08 13.53
CA ASN A 277 17.15 -4.79 14.80
C ASN A 277 15.71 -4.67 15.35
N GLY A 278 14.76 -4.28 14.50
CA GLY A 278 13.35 -4.15 14.86
C GLY A 278 12.85 -2.70 14.97
N ASP A 279 13.71 -1.71 14.76
CA ASP A 279 13.29 -0.31 14.70
C ASP A 279 12.48 -0.06 13.42
N CYS A 280 11.37 0.67 13.56
CA CYS A 280 10.49 1.04 12.45
C CYS A 280 11.05 2.26 11.72
N ASP A 281 12.26 2.14 11.17
CA ASP A 281 12.93 3.18 10.41
C ASP A 281 13.07 2.79 8.92
N ASP A 282 13.80 3.61 8.18
CA ASP A 282 14.09 3.39 6.77
C ASP A 282 15.59 3.14 6.53
N VAL A 283 16.27 2.52 7.50
CA VAL A 283 17.70 2.24 7.43
C VAL A 283 17.94 0.75 7.17
N ALA A 284 18.85 0.44 6.28
CA ALA A 284 19.35 -0.92 6.10
C ALA A 284 20.86 -0.91 5.81
N VAL A 285 21.52 -2.04 6.01
CA VAL A 285 22.94 -2.21 5.70
C VAL A 285 23.09 -3.17 4.53
N VAL A 286 23.73 -2.70 3.46
CA VAL A 286 24.13 -3.53 2.32
C VAL A 286 25.58 -3.96 2.51
N ALA A 287 25.86 -5.25 2.40
CA ALA A 287 27.22 -5.76 2.35
C ALA A 287 27.44 -6.52 1.04
N LYS A 288 28.61 -6.28 0.43
CA LYS A 288 29.10 -6.96 -0.76
C LYS A 288 30.43 -7.62 -0.46
N ASN A 289 30.73 -8.72 -1.15
CA ASN A 289 31.95 -9.45 -0.87
C ASN A 289 33.19 -8.64 -1.26
N GLY A 290 34.03 -8.31 -0.27
CA GLY A 290 35.28 -7.57 -0.47
C GLY A 290 35.15 -6.04 -0.35
N GLU A 291 33.96 -5.54 -0.02
CA GLU A 291 33.68 -4.11 0.22
C GLU A 291 33.29 -3.88 1.69
N ASP A 292 33.48 -2.66 2.17
CA ASP A 292 32.98 -2.26 3.48
C ASP A 292 31.43 -2.16 3.43
N PRO A 293 30.70 -2.66 4.44
CA PRO A 293 29.25 -2.51 4.50
C PRO A 293 28.82 -1.04 4.44
N VAL A 294 27.75 -0.77 3.70
CA VAL A 294 27.22 0.57 3.47
C VAL A 294 25.81 0.66 4.06
N GLU A 295 25.60 1.67 4.90
CA GLU A 295 24.26 2.06 5.34
C GLU A 295 23.51 2.75 4.21
N ILE A 296 22.29 2.32 3.93
CA ILE A 296 21.42 2.86 2.90
C ILE A 296 20.09 3.32 3.51
N ILE A 297 19.52 4.36 2.90
CA ILE A 297 18.18 4.85 3.25
C ILE A 297 17.18 4.23 2.27
N LEU A 298 16.35 3.32 2.77
CA LEU A 298 15.35 2.57 1.99
C LEU A 298 14.38 3.51 1.27
N SER A 299 14.00 4.62 1.89
CA SER A 299 13.07 5.59 1.29
C SER A 299 13.66 6.37 0.11
N GLU A 300 14.98 6.51 0.04
CA GLU A 300 15.67 7.12 -1.11
C GLU A 300 15.85 6.11 -2.26
N ASN A 301 15.85 4.81 -1.94
CA ASN A 301 16.08 3.71 -2.87
C ASN A 301 14.80 2.96 -3.29
N ASP A 302 13.65 3.28 -2.68
CA ASP A 302 12.33 2.78 -3.09
C ASP A 302 11.80 3.64 -4.26
N HIS A 303 12.29 3.37 -5.47
CA HIS A 303 11.94 4.11 -6.68
C HIS A 303 10.48 3.95 -7.13
N CYS A 304 9.76 3.04 -6.48
CA CYS A 304 8.36 2.80 -6.77
C CYS A 304 7.43 3.48 -5.77
N ALA A 305 7.93 3.96 -4.62
CA ALA A 305 7.15 4.75 -3.67
C ALA A 305 6.46 5.92 -4.38
N ALA A 306 5.13 5.93 -4.38
CA ALA A 306 4.35 6.82 -5.22
C ALA A 306 4.80 8.28 -5.10
N ASN A 307 4.95 8.95 -6.25
CA ASN A 307 5.07 10.41 -6.38
C ASN A 307 3.76 11.14 -6.00
N TYR A 308 3.12 10.78 -4.88
CA TYR A 308 1.96 11.50 -4.34
C TYR A 308 2.37 12.71 -3.47
N ARG A 309 3.61 13.17 -3.57
CA ARG A 309 4.01 14.53 -3.18
C ARG A 309 3.68 15.49 -4.34
N GLY A 310 2.40 15.70 -4.68
CA GLY A 310 2.12 16.37 -5.95
C GLY A 310 0.72 16.88 -6.31
N THR A 311 -0.25 16.96 -5.41
CA THR A 311 -1.39 17.91 -5.56
C THR A 311 -1.89 18.36 -4.18
N GLY A 312 -0.98 18.89 -3.35
CA GLY A 312 -1.38 19.66 -2.19
C GLY A 312 -2.07 20.95 -2.63
N MET A 313 -3.41 20.98 -2.56
CA MET A 313 -4.10 22.24 -2.31
C MET A 313 -3.62 22.73 -0.95
N GLY A 314 -2.63 23.63 -0.97
CA GLY A 314 -2.09 24.26 0.22
C GLY A 314 -3.19 25.06 0.93
N MET A 315 -3.73 24.49 2.00
CA MET A 315 -4.36 25.27 3.07
C MET A 315 -3.23 25.96 3.83
N GLY A 316 -2.75 27.06 3.26
CA GLY A 316 -1.78 27.94 3.90
C GLY A 316 -2.43 28.70 5.05
N HIS A 317 -2.26 28.21 6.27
CA HIS A 317 -2.30 29.06 7.47
C HIS A 317 -0.85 29.33 7.91
N SER A 318 -0.20 30.29 7.26
CA SER A 318 1.01 30.90 7.79
C SER A 318 0.62 32.04 8.73
N ASN A 319 0.58 31.72 10.03
CA ASN A 319 0.66 32.75 11.06
C ASN A 319 2.15 32.97 11.35
N GLN A 320 2.77 33.92 10.65
CA GLN A 320 4.11 34.37 10.99
C GLN A 320 4.17 35.89 10.93
N GLN A 321 4.13 36.49 12.12
CA GLN A 321 4.54 37.87 12.36
C GLN A 321 6.02 37.99 11.95
N GLY A 322 6.27 38.83 10.95
CA GLY A 322 7.60 39.22 10.50
C GLY A 322 7.55 40.65 10.00
N THR A 323 7.94 41.57 10.87
CA THR A 323 8.14 42.99 10.57
C THR A 323 9.22 43.16 9.52
N GLY A 324 8.88 43.76 8.38
CA GLY A 324 9.82 44.04 7.29
C GLY A 324 9.36 45.26 6.50
N ASN A 325 9.94 46.40 6.87
CA ASN A 325 9.78 47.71 6.26
C ASN A 325 10.45 47.71 4.88
N GLU A 326 9.74 47.99 3.78
CA GLU A 326 10.36 48.55 2.59
C GLU A 326 9.36 49.29 1.69
N THR A 327 9.82 50.45 1.27
CA THR A 327 9.16 51.53 0.55
C THR A 327 9.01 51.23 -0.94
N GLY A 328 7.84 51.50 -1.52
CA GLY A 328 7.63 51.42 -2.96
C GLY A 328 6.38 52.17 -3.41
N THR A 329 6.56 53.40 -3.87
CA THR A 329 5.58 54.32 -4.42
C THR A 329 5.00 53.87 -5.76
N GLY A 330 3.69 54.02 -5.97
CA GLY A 330 3.09 53.99 -7.32
C GLY A 330 1.56 54.05 -7.32
N HIS A 331 1.01 55.14 -7.87
CA HIS A 331 -0.40 55.47 -8.17
C HIS A 331 -1.32 54.27 -8.47
N GLY A 332 -2.61 54.21 -8.10
CA GLY A 332 -3.58 55.26 -7.79
C GLY A 332 -4.71 55.22 -8.82
N THR A 333 -5.88 54.66 -8.47
CA THR A 333 -7.21 55.14 -8.91
C THR A 333 -8.29 54.49 -8.05
N SER A 334 -8.96 55.32 -7.27
CA SER A 334 -10.20 55.09 -6.55
C SER A 334 -11.40 54.96 -7.49
N SER A 335 -12.32 54.06 -7.15
CA SER A 335 -13.72 54.12 -7.56
C SER A 335 -14.57 53.55 -6.43
N GLU A 336 -15.03 54.44 -5.56
CA GLU A 336 -16.15 54.20 -4.64
C GLU A 336 -17.47 54.07 -5.43
N ASN A 337 -18.30 53.11 -5.01
CA ASN A 337 -19.77 53.10 -5.00
C ASN A 337 -20.12 51.76 -4.31
N GLY A 338 -20.77 51.66 -3.15
CA GLY A 338 -21.83 52.47 -2.59
C GLY A 338 -23.12 51.65 -2.59
N HIS A 339 -23.73 51.49 -1.41
CA HIS A 339 -25.03 50.84 -1.06
C HIS A 339 -24.93 49.34 -0.70
N GLY A 340 -25.45 48.84 0.44
CA GLY A 340 -26.28 49.43 1.49
C GLY A 340 -27.33 48.43 1.95
N THR A 341 -27.37 48.15 3.26
CA THR A 341 -28.50 47.58 4.07
C THR A 341 -28.91 46.13 3.77
N GLY A 342 -29.33 45.28 4.72
CA GLY A 342 -29.62 45.44 6.15
C GLY A 342 -30.23 44.13 6.71
N MET A 343 -29.88 43.86 7.97
CA MET A 343 -30.56 43.12 9.05
C MET A 343 -31.72 42.14 8.79
N GLY A 344 -31.67 41.02 9.54
CA GLY A 344 -32.85 40.21 9.86
C GLY A 344 -32.57 39.13 10.92
N GLN A 345 -32.51 39.52 12.19
CA GLN A 345 -32.61 38.61 13.34
C GLN A 345 -34.04 38.04 13.45
N GLY A 346 -34.16 36.80 13.94
CA GLY A 346 -35.44 36.23 14.35
C GLY A 346 -35.23 35.01 15.23
N GLY A 347 -35.06 35.23 16.53
CA GLY A 347 -35.24 34.19 17.55
C GLY A 347 -36.67 34.23 18.10
N SER A 348 -37.19 33.08 18.51
CA SER A 348 -38.30 33.01 19.47
C SER A 348 -38.27 31.69 20.24
N ASN A 349 -38.16 31.84 21.56
CA ASN A 349 -38.40 30.84 22.60
C ASN A 349 -39.81 30.24 22.54
N GLY A 350 -39.94 29.02 23.08
CA GLY A 350 -41.20 28.44 23.52
C GLY A 350 -40.97 27.30 24.51
N SER A 351 -41.12 27.62 25.79
CA SER A 351 -41.05 26.74 26.96
C SER A 351 -42.43 26.20 27.38
N GLY A 352 -42.45 25.11 28.16
CA GLY A 352 -43.59 24.71 29.01
C GLY A 352 -44.07 23.28 28.77
N MET A 353 -43.62 22.29 29.55
CA MET A 353 -44.20 21.80 30.83
C MET A 353 -45.44 20.90 30.67
N GLY A 354 -45.43 19.72 31.31
CA GLY A 354 -46.67 19.02 31.67
C GLY A 354 -46.54 17.52 31.90
N GLN A 355 -46.48 17.13 33.18
CA GLN A 355 -46.44 15.77 33.74
C GLN A 355 -47.63 14.86 33.40
N GLY A 356 -47.46 13.54 33.56
CA GLY A 356 -48.58 12.61 33.72
C GLY A 356 -48.16 11.15 33.95
N HIS A 357 -48.27 10.70 35.20
CA HIS A 357 -48.07 9.33 35.72
C HIS A 357 -49.01 8.26 35.12
N GLY A 358 -48.63 6.97 35.20
CA GLY A 358 -49.59 5.87 35.17
C GLY A 358 -49.01 4.44 35.08
N ASN A 359 -49.06 3.71 36.19
CA ASN A 359 -48.67 2.31 36.40
C ASN A 359 -49.46 1.25 35.58
N GLY A 360 -48.88 0.03 35.52
CA GLY A 360 -49.61 -1.26 35.41
C GLY A 360 -48.81 -2.31 34.62
N HIS A 361 -47.95 -3.13 35.24
CA HIS A 361 -48.26 -4.46 35.81
C HIS A 361 -49.11 -5.39 34.91
N GLY A 362 -48.52 -6.53 34.53
CA GLY A 362 -49.23 -7.63 33.87
C GLY A 362 -48.26 -8.71 33.38
N GLY A 363 -47.77 -9.55 34.29
CA GLY A 363 -47.21 -10.85 33.94
C GLY A 363 -48.31 -11.90 33.80
N ASN A 364 -48.11 -12.87 32.90
CA ASN A 364 -48.39 -14.29 33.06
C ASN A 364 -48.30 -15.00 31.70
N GLY A 365 -47.76 -16.21 31.71
CA GLY A 365 -47.94 -17.20 30.65
C GLY A 365 -46.63 -17.84 30.22
#